data_AF-A0A520QHK8-F1
#
_entry.id   AF-A0A520QHK8-F1
#
_cell.length_a   1.000
_cell.length_b   1.000
_cell.length_c   1.000
_cell.angle_alpha   90.00
_cell.angle_beta   90.00
_cell.angle_gamma   90.00
#
_symmetry.space_group_name_H-M   'P 1'
#
loop_
_entity.id
_entity.type
_entity.pdbx_description
1 polymer ?
#
loop_
_entity_poly.entity_id
_entity_poly.type
_entity_poly.pdbx_seq_one_letter_code
_entity_poly.pdbx_strand_id
1 'polypeptide(L)'
;DAAVTDVKKAFRKFARRYHPDRFAGGDADKLSRASQIYRRGSEAYQILTNPVSRRAYDRVLRMGKLRLSTEEKDKAEAEVKAADEPKKKEQPIRSPQAMAFYNKAAAAARSGQWRDAWRAMKAAVEVEPDNSLLRARLSQIEARLRTSR
;
A
#
# COMPACT_ATOMS: atom_id res chain seq x y z
N ASP A 1 -15.49 -15.23 -19.02
CA ASP A 1 -15.32 -14.51 -17.73
C ASP A 1 -16.35 -13.38 -17.67
N ALA A 2 -16.96 -13.12 -16.50
CA ALA A 2 -18.01 -12.09 -16.37
C ALA A 2 -17.45 -10.78 -15.83
N ALA A 3 -17.84 -9.63 -16.41
CA ALA A 3 -17.40 -8.33 -15.93
C ALA A 3 -17.99 -7.98 -14.55
N VAL A 4 -17.30 -7.12 -13.79
CA VAL A 4 -17.77 -6.66 -12.47
C VAL A 4 -19.15 -5.98 -12.56
N THR A 5 -19.43 -5.30 -13.67
CA THR A 5 -20.74 -4.68 -13.97
C THR A 5 -21.86 -5.71 -14.05
N ASP A 6 -21.62 -6.86 -14.67
CA ASP A 6 -22.58 -7.95 -14.79
C ASP A 6 -22.83 -8.62 -13.44
N VAL A 7 -21.77 -8.86 -12.67
CA VAL A 7 -21.87 -9.38 -11.28
C VAL A 7 -22.71 -8.43 -10.42
N LYS A 8 -22.47 -7.12 -10.49
CA LYS A 8 -23.28 -6.11 -9.80
C LYS A 8 -24.74 -6.14 -10.24
N LYS A 9 -25.01 -6.24 -11.54
CA LYS A 9 -26.37 -6.32 -12.07
C LYS A 9 -27.10 -7.58 -11.60
N ALA A 10 -26.43 -8.73 -11.60
CA ALA A 10 -26.97 -9.99 -11.11
C ALA A 10 -27.25 -9.94 -9.60
N PHE A 11 -26.33 -9.39 -8.80
CA PHE A 11 -26.51 -9.26 -7.36
C PHE A 11 -27.69 -8.36 -7.01
N ARG A 12 -27.92 -7.24 -7.74
CA ARG A 12 -29.12 -6.41 -7.54
C ARG A 12 -30.42 -7.19 -7.77
N LYS A 13 -30.48 -8.07 -8.77
CA LYS A 13 -31.64 -8.93 -9.02
C LYS A 13 -31.81 -9.98 -7.92
N PHE A 14 -30.70 -10.59 -7.49
CA PHE A 14 -30.66 -11.54 -6.39
C PHE A 14 -31.15 -10.91 -5.08
N ALA A 15 -30.64 -9.74 -4.72
CA ALA A 15 -30.97 -9.04 -3.49
C ALA A 15 -32.46 -8.71 -3.42
N ARG A 16 -33.04 -8.18 -4.51
CA ARG A 16 -34.50 -7.94 -4.58
C ARG A 16 -35.36 -9.19 -4.37
N ARG A 17 -34.85 -10.38 -4.64
CA ARG A 17 -35.59 -11.64 -4.48
C ARG A 17 -35.43 -12.25 -3.09
N TYR A 18 -34.22 -12.16 -2.52
CA TYR A 18 -33.85 -12.91 -1.32
C TYR A 18 -33.52 -12.04 -0.10
N HIS A 19 -33.69 -10.71 -0.17
CA HIS A 19 -33.47 -9.84 0.99
C HIS A 19 -34.34 -10.27 2.18
N PRO A 20 -33.77 -10.41 3.40
CA PRO A 20 -34.51 -10.89 4.57
C PRO A 20 -35.73 -10.01 4.91
N ASP A 21 -35.68 -8.70 4.67
CA ASP A 21 -36.81 -7.78 4.89
C ASP A 21 -38.11 -8.22 4.18
N ARG A 22 -38.00 -8.90 3.04
CA ARG A 22 -39.18 -9.42 2.32
C ARG A 22 -39.91 -10.53 3.06
N PHE A 23 -39.25 -11.13 4.04
CA PHE A 23 -39.73 -12.25 4.83
C PHE A 23 -39.90 -11.89 6.32
N ALA A 24 -39.64 -10.64 6.70
CA ALA A 24 -39.66 -10.19 8.10
C ALA A 24 -41.04 -10.29 8.78
N GLY A 25 -42.13 -10.20 8.02
CA GLY A 25 -43.50 -10.42 8.52
C GLY A 25 -44.02 -11.85 8.35
N GLY A 26 -43.14 -12.80 7.99
CA GLY A 26 -43.52 -14.18 7.70
C GLY A 26 -43.00 -15.18 8.74
N ASP A 27 -43.08 -16.46 8.37
CA ASP A 27 -42.56 -17.59 9.13
C ASP A 27 -41.04 -17.44 9.43
N ALA A 28 -40.68 -17.70 10.69
CA ALA A 28 -39.30 -17.63 11.19
C ALA A 28 -38.34 -18.54 10.39
N ASP A 29 -38.80 -19.71 9.93
CA ASP A 29 -37.99 -20.61 9.11
C ASP A 29 -37.69 -20.02 7.74
N LYS A 30 -38.66 -19.29 7.15
CA LYS A 30 -38.46 -18.60 5.88
C LYS A 30 -37.49 -17.44 6.03
N LEU A 31 -37.59 -16.67 7.10
CA LEU A 31 -36.66 -15.58 7.42
C LEU A 31 -35.23 -16.11 7.62
N SER A 32 -35.08 -17.21 8.37
CA SER A 32 -33.79 -17.87 8.60
C SER A 32 -33.16 -18.34 7.28
N ARG A 33 -33.92 -19.05 6.43
CA ARG A 33 -33.44 -19.51 5.12
C ARG A 33 -33.08 -18.35 4.19
N ALA A 34 -33.90 -17.30 4.14
CA ALA A 34 -33.61 -16.10 3.36
C ALA A 34 -32.30 -15.45 3.82
N SER A 35 -32.10 -15.33 5.13
CA SER A 35 -30.89 -14.76 5.72
C SER A 35 -29.63 -15.57 5.35
N GLN A 36 -29.70 -16.90 5.41
CA GLN A 36 -28.59 -17.77 5.02
C GLN A 36 -28.26 -17.64 3.52
N ILE A 37 -29.27 -17.66 2.65
CA ILE A 37 -29.10 -17.49 1.21
C ILE A 37 -28.50 -16.12 0.91
N TYR A 38 -29.06 -15.06 1.51
CA TYR A 38 -28.61 -13.69 1.29
C TYR A 38 -27.16 -13.49 1.75
N ARG A 39 -26.78 -14.07 2.90
CA ARG A 39 -25.39 -14.06 3.39
C ARG A 39 -24.45 -14.70 2.37
N ARG A 40 -24.79 -15.88 1.85
CA ARG A 40 -23.97 -16.57 0.83
C ARG A 40 -23.84 -15.77 -0.46
N GLY A 41 -24.94 -15.18 -0.94
CA GLY A 41 -24.90 -14.31 -2.12
C GLY A 41 -24.08 -13.05 -1.91
N SER A 42 -24.14 -12.46 -0.71
CA SER A 42 -23.36 -11.26 -0.35
C SER A 42 -21.86 -11.56 -0.28
N GLU A 43 -21.48 -12.71 0.28
CA GLU A 43 -20.09 -13.17 0.28
C GLU A 43 -19.57 -13.36 -1.15
N ALA A 44 -20.32 -14.07 -1.99
CA ALA A 44 -19.96 -14.26 -3.40
C ALA A 44 -19.83 -12.91 -4.15
N TYR A 45 -20.74 -11.97 -3.89
CA TYR A 45 -20.66 -10.63 -4.45
C TYR A 45 -19.39 -9.87 -4.04
N GLN A 46 -19.05 -9.88 -2.76
CA GLN A 46 -17.83 -9.23 -2.26
C GLN A 46 -16.57 -9.79 -2.93
N ILE A 47 -16.47 -11.13 -3.05
CA ILE A 47 -15.33 -11.79 -3.68
C ILE A 47 -15.26 -11.50 -5.18
N LEU A 48 -16.37 -11.64 -5.91
CA LEU A 48 -16.36 -11.57 -7.38
C LEU A 48 -16.28 -10.14 -7.94
N THR A 49 -16.62 -9.13 -7.14
CA THR A 49 -16.52 -7.72 -7.53
C THR A 49 -15.15 -7.09 -7.28
N ASN A 50 -14.38 -7.61 -6.32
CA ASN A 50 -13.00 -7.19 -6.08
C ASN A 50 -12.05 -8.02 -6.96
N PRO A 51 -11.29 -7.41 -7.89
CA PRO A 51 -10.34 -8.13 -8.73
C PRO A 51 -9.28 -8.91 -7.95
N VAL A 52 -8.84 -8.40 -6.80
CA VAL A 52 -7.85 -9.06 -5.94
C VAL A 52 -8.43 -10.33 -5.33
N SER A 53 -9.57 -10.19 -4.64
CA SER A 53 -10.25 -11.31 -3.99
C SER A 53 -10.72 -12.36 -5.01
N ARG A 54 -11.16 -11.94 -6.21
CA ARG A 54 -11.53 -12.86 -7.30
C ARG A 54 -10.35 -13.70 -7.79
N ARG A 55 -9.18 -13.09 -8.00
CA ARG A 55 -7.97 -13.84 -8.38
C ARG A 55 -7.54 -14.81 -7.28
N ALA A 56 -7.68 -14.42 -6.01
CA ALA A 56 -7.42 -15.30 -4.88
C ALA A 56 -8.42 -16.48 -4.85
N TYR A 57 -9.70 -16.21 -5.09
CA TYR A 57 -10.73 -17.23 -5.22
C TYR A 57 -10.43 -18.23 -6.34
N ASP A 58 -10.10 -17.74 -7.54
CA ASP A 58 -9.75 -18.62 -8.67
C ASP A 58 -8.53 -19.49 -8.37
N ARG A 59 -7.56 -18.98 -7.58
CA ARG A 59 -6.39 -19.73 -7.14
C ARG A 59 -6.75 -20.87 -6.20
N VAL A 60 -7.56 -20.59 -5.17
CA VAL A 60 -7.96 -21.63 -4.21
C VAL A 60 -8.91 -22.64 -4.86
N LEU A 61 -9.71 -22.23 -5.84
CA LEU A 61 -10.57 -23.12 -6.63
C LEU A 61 -9.75 -24.17 -7.39
N ARG A 62 -8.63 -23.75 -8.01
CA ARG A 62 -7.69 -24.68 -8.66
C ARG A 62 -7.02 -25.65 -7.67
N MET A 63 -6.98 -25.29 -6.38
CA MET A 63 -6.46 -26.14 -5.30
C MET A 63 -7.55 -27.04 -4.67
N GLY A 64 -8.75 -27.07 -5.25
CA GLY A 64 -9.89 -27.88 -4.76
C GLY A 64 -10.71 -27.24 -3.64
N LYS A 65 -10.40 -25.99 -3.24
CA LYS A 65 -11.18 -25.27 -2.23
C LYS A 65 -12.32 -24.49 -2.89
N LEU A 66 -13.56 -24.77 -2.48
CA LEU A 66 -14.77 -24.13 -3.06
C LEU A 66 -15.10 -22.75 -2.47
N ARG A 67 -14.43 -22.35 -1.38
CA ARG A 67 -14.70 -21.10 -0.66
C ARG A 67 -13.40 -20.48 -0.20
N LEU A 68 -13.25 -19.17 -0.45
CA LEU A 68 -12.16 -18.36 0.10
C LEU A 68 -12.52 -17.95 1.52
N SER A 69 -11.63 -18.19 2.48
CA SER A 69 -11.83 -17.73 3.86
C SER A 69 -11.63 -16.20 3.97
N THR A 70 -12.14 -15.60 5.05
CA THR A 70 -11.89 -14.18 5.35
C THR A 70 -10.39 -13.90 5.50
N GLU A 71 -9.66 -14.78 6.18
CA GLU A 71 -8.21 -14.66 6.36
C GLU A 71 -7.45 -14.72 5.02
N GLU A 72 -7.83 -15.64 4.12
CA GLU A 72 -7.23 -15.76 2.79
C GLU A 72 -7.52 -14.53 1.93
N LYS A 73 -8.73 -13.98 2.03
CA LYS A 73 -9.12 -12.73 1.37
C LYS A 73 -8.30 -11.55 1.89
N ASP A 74 -8.26 -11.36 3.20
CA ASP A 74 -7.58 -10.23 3.84
C ASP A 74 -6.07 -10.28 3.55
N LYS A 75 -5.48 -11.48 3.58
CA LYS A 75 -4.09 -11.71 3.17
C LYS A 75 -3.85 -11.32 1.71
N ALA A 76 -4.71 -11.75 0.79
CA ALA A 76 -4.56 -11.41 -0.63
C ALA A 76 -4.66 -9.89 -0.88
N GLU A 77 -5.57 -9.21 -0.18
CA GLU A 77 -5.71 -7.75 -0.25
C GLU A 77 -4.50 -7.03 0.35
N ALA A 78 -3.96 -7.52 1.48
CA ALA A 78 -2.76 -6.99 2.09
C ALA A 78 -1.51 -7.19 1.22
N GLU A 79 -1.36 -8.33 0.56
CA GLU A 79 -0.24 -8.60 -0.36
C GLU A 79 -0.22 -7.63 -1.54
N VAL A 80 -1.39 -7.36 -2.16
CA VAL A 80 -1.49 -6.38 -3.24
C VAL A 80 -1.20 -4.97 -2.74
N LYS A 81 -1.72 -4.60 -1.56
CA LYS A 81 -1.45 -3.30 -0.94
C LYS A 81 0.04 -3.11 -0.64
N ALA A 82 0.71 -4.13 -0.10
CA ALA A 82 2.15 -4.10 0.18
C ALA A 82 3.00 -4.05 -1.11
N ALA A 83 2.52 -4.64 -2.20
CA ALA A 83 3.19 -4.59 -3.50
C ALA A 83 3.01 -3.24 -4.22
N ASP A 84 1.88 -2.57 -4.03
CA ASP A 84 1.55 -1.26 -4.62
C ASP A 84 2.10 -0.09 -3.77
N GLU A 85 2.37 -0.32 -2.48
CA GLU A 85 3.08 0.66 -1.67
C GLU A 85 4.43 0.97 -2.30
N PRO A 86 4.72 2.26 -2.59
CA PRO A 86 6.02 2.64 -3.11
C PRO A 86 7.04 2.20 -2.07
N LYS A 87 7.85 1.19 -2.40
CA LYS A 87 8.99 0.75 -1.58
C LYS A 87 9.67 2.04 -1.15
N LYS A 88 9.60 2.36 0.16
CA LYS A 88 10.27 3.54 0.72
C LYS A 88 11.69 3.48 0.17
N LYS A 89 12.00 4.34 -0.81
CA LYS A 89 13.38 4.50 -1.27
C LYS A 89 14.13 4.74 0.01
N GLU A 90 15.03 3.81 0.36
CA GLU A 90 15.81 3.90 1.58
C GLU A 90 16.26 5.35 1.68
N GLN A 91 15.76 6.06 2.70
CA GLN A 91 16.20 7.44 2.88
C GLN A 91 17.71 7.30 3.07
N PRO A 92 18.53 7.83 2.15
CA PRO A 92 19.95 7.50 2.16
C PRO A 92 20.60 7.90 3.48
N ILE A 93 19.97 8.83 4.20
CA ILE A 93 20.35 9.37 5.50
C ILE A 93 19.26 8.91 6.49
N ARG A 94 19.67 8.20 7.55
CA ARG A 94 18.77 7.50 8.49
C ARG A 94 18.39 8.36 9.70
N SER A 95 19.27 9.27 10.10
CA SER A 95 19.17 10.13 11.26
C SER A 95 18.48 11.45 10.90
N PRO A 96 17.44 11.87 11.66
CA PRO A 96 16.83 13.19 11.50
C PRO A 96 17.85 14.34 11.63
N GLN A 97 18.87 14.17 12.47
CA GLN A 97 19.93 15.16 12.67
C GLN A 97 20.84 15.26 11.44
N ALA A 98 21.30 14.12 10.91
CA ALA A 98 22.10 14.09 9.68
C ALA A 98 21.31 14.66 8.51
N MET A 99 20.00 14.39 8.44
CA MET A 99 19.12 14.91 7.40
C MET A 99 18.95 16.44 7.50
N ALA A 100 18.83 16.99 8.72
CA ALA A 100 18.78 18.43 8.93
C ALA A 100 20.08 19.12 8.45
N PHE A 101 21.24 18.55 8.78
CA PHE A 101 22.53 19.05 8.32
C PHE A 101 22.70 18.93 6.80
N TYR A 102 22.29 17.82 6.20
CA TYR A 102 22.29 17.63 4.74
C TYR A 102 21.41 18.67 4.03
N ASN A 103 20.20 18.92 4.52
CA ASN A 103 19.30 19.93 3.96
C ASN A 103 19.89 21.34 4.07
N LYS A 104 20.52 21.65 5.21
CA LYS A 104 21.23 22.92 5.42
C LYS A 104 22.40 23.07 4.45
N ALA A 105 23.20 22.02 4.26
CA ALA A 105 24.31 22.02 3.33
C ALA A 105 23.84 22.20 1.87
N ALA A 106 22.77 21.50 1.47
CA ALA A 106 22.18 21.64 0.16
C ALA A 106 21.59 23.04 -0.10
N ALA A 107 21.01 23.68 0.93
CA ALA A 107 20.57 25.07 0.84
C ALA A 107 21.75 26.04 0.66
N ALA A 108 22.80 25.90 1.48
CA ALA A 108 23.99 26.74 1.36
C ALA A 108 24.70 26.59 0.01
N ALA A 109 24.80 25.36 -0.51
CA ALA A 109 25.38 25.10 -1.83
C ALA A 109 24.58 25.75 -2.96
N ARG A 110 23.24 25.69 -2.91
CA ARG A 110 22.36 26.39 -3.87
C ARG A 110 22.53 27.90 -3.83
N SER A 111 22.78 28.46 -2.65
CA SER A 111 23.06 29.88 -2.46
C SER A 111 24.52 30.28 -2.75
N GLY A 112 25.36 29.36 -3.24
CA GLY A 112 26.78 29.61 -3.52
C GLY A 112 27.67 29.78 -2.27
N GLN A 113 27.13 29.55 -1.08
CA GLN A 113 27.84 29.64 0.20
C GLN A 113 28.60 28.33 0.48
N TRP A 114 29.60 28.04 -0.35
CA TRP A 114 30.29 26.74 -0.36
C TRP A 114 31.00 26.40 0.97
N ARG A 115 31.50 27.41 1.70
CA ARG A 115 32.11 27.21 3.03
C ARG A 115 31.08 26.75 4.06
N ASP A 116 29.86 27.30 4.01
CA ASP A 116 28.77 26.92 4.92
C ASP A 116 28.17 25.58 4.54
N ALA A 117 28.11 25.29 3.24
CA ALA A 117 27.76 23.98 2.72
C ALA A 117 28.73 22.90 3.23
N TRP A 118 30.04 23.18 3.23
CA TRP A 118 31.05 22.26 3.74
C TRP A 118 30.90 22.01 5.25
N ARG A 119 30.73 23.07 6.05
CA ARG A 119 30.54 22.93 7.52
C ARG A 119 29.30 22.09 7.84
N ALA A 120 28.18 22.37 7.18
CA ALA A 120 26.94 21.63 7.37
C ALA A 120 27.06 20.18 6.88
N MET A 121 27.73 19.93 5.75
CA MET A 121 27.92 18.56 5.24
C MET A 121 28.87 17.75 6.14
N LYS A 122 29.92 18.36 6.69
CA LYS A 122 30.82 17.71 7.65
C LYS A 122 30.05 17.29 8.91
N ALA A 123 29.19 18.16 9.45
CA ALA A 123 28.33 17.81 10.57
C ALA A 123 27.37 16.65 10.24
N ALA A 124 26.85 16.57 9.00
CA ALA A 124 26.05 15.42 8.56
C ALA A 124 26.87 14.11 8.58
N VAL A 125 28.12 14.13 8.09
CA VAL A 125 29.03 12.98 8.11
C VAL A 125 29.45 12.59 9.53
N GLU A 126 29.59 13.54 10.45
CA GLU A 126 29.89 13.22 11.87
C GLU A 126 28.73 12.48 12.55
N VAL A 127 27.49 12.81 12.19
CA VAL A 127 26.30 12.10 12.70
C VAL A 127 26.16 10.71 12.07
N GLU A 128 26.51 10.57 10.78
CA GLU A 128 26.49 9.29 10.07
C GLU A 128 27.81 9.02 9.34
N PRO A 129 28.84 8.57 10.06
CA PRO A 129 30.16 8.35 9.46
C PRO A 129 30.11 7.25 8.42
N ASP A 130 29.28 6.21 8.57
CA ASP A 130 29.25 5.08 7.65
C ASP A 130 28.40 5.32 6.39
N ASN A 131 27.88 6.53 6.22
CA ASN A 131 27.04 6.89 5.08
C ASN A 131 27.89 7.30 3.86
N SER A 132 27.95 6.42 2.87
CA SER A 132 28.71 6.64 1.63
C SER A 132 28.22 7.86 0.84
N LEU A 133 26.92 8.15 0.84
CA LEU A 133 26.36 9.32 0.15
C LEU A 133 26.87 10.62 0.75
N LEU A 134 26.81 10.75 2.08
CA LEU A 134 27.24 11.97 2.77
C LEU A 134 28.72 12.25 2.54
N ARG A 135 29.58 11.21 2.60
CA ARG A 135 31.01 11.31 2.28
C ARG A 135 31.24 11.74 0.84
N ALA A 136 30.55 11.13 -0.13
CA ALA A 136 30.67 11.50 -1.53
C ALA A 136 30.26 12.96 -1.78
N ARG A 137 29.20 13.42 -1.12
CA ARG A 137 28.74 14.82 -1.20
C ARG A 137 29.70 15.81 -0.56
N LEU A 138 30.31 15.47 0.57
CA LEU A 138 31.36 16.29 1.20
C LEU A 138 32.56 16.46 0.25
N SER A 139 33.02 15.36 -0.36
CA SER A 139 34.12 15.38 -1.32
C SER A 139 33.84 16.28 -2.53
N GLN A 140 32.61 16.28 -3.05
CA GLN A 140 32.20 17.18 -4.14
C GLN A 140 32.28 18.66 -3.74
N ILE A 141 31.85 19.00 -2.52
CA ILE A 141 31.91 20.36 -2.00
C ILE A 141 33.38 20.79 -1.81
N GLU A 142 34.23 19.91 -1.30
CA GLU A 142 35.67 20.17 -1.14
C GLU A 142 36.37 20.40 -2.48
N ALA A 143 36.07 19.58 -3.48
CA ALA A 143 36.59 19.76 -4.84
C ALA A 143 36.19 21.14 -5.39
N ARG A 144 34.92 21.55 -5.21
CA ARG A 144 34.43 22.86 -5.65
C ARG A 144 35.15 24.02 -4.95
N LEU A 145 35.40 23.90 -3.65
CA LEU A 145 36.14 24.89 -2.86
C LEU A 145 37.62 24.98 -3.28
N ARG A 146 38.24 23.87 -3.71
CA ARG A 146 39.62 23.87 -4.23
C ARG A 146 39.73 24.55 -5.59
N THR A 147 38.75 24.36 -6.48
CA THR A 147 38.72 24.99 -7.81
C THR A 147 38.34 26.47 -7.75
N SER A 148 37.70 26.93 -6.66
CA SER A 148 37.29 28.33 -6.48
C SER A 148 38.31 29.19 -5.72
N ARG A 149 39.48 28.64 -5.37
CA ARG A 149 40.63 29.37 -4.83
C ARG A 149 41.52 29.84 -5.98
#